data_AF-A0AA37WQA7-F1
#
_entry.id   AF-A0AA37WQA7-F1
#
_cell.length_a   1.000
_cell.length_b   1.000
_cell.length_c   1.000
_cell.angle_alpha   90.00
_cell.angle_beta   90.00
_cell.angle_gamma   90.00
#
_symmetry.space_group_name_H-M   'P 1'
#
loop_
_entity.id
_entity.type
_entity.pdbx_description
1 polymer ?
#
loop_
_entity_poly.entity_id
_entity_poly.type
_entity_poly.pdbx_seq_one_letter_code
_entity_poly.pdbx_strand_id
1 'polypeptide(L)' 'MGTGGFTYDRFVRDRSFCDPTQVTSNAFVPTRDDPECLVGYRCIDPGRDWFGDDE' A
#
# COMPACT_ATOMS: atom_id res chain seq x y z
N MET A 1 6.42 7.72 -20.04
CA MET A 1 7.18 6.55 -19.58
C MET A 1 6.35 5.87 -18.50
N GLY A 2 5.45 4.96 -18.89
CA GLY A 2 4.70 4.14 -17.94
C GLY A 2 5.28 2.73 -18.00
N THR A 3 6.05 2.34 -16.98
CA THR A 3 6.47 0.94 -16.84
C THR A 3 5.22 0.10 -16.61
N GLY A 4 5.10 -0.99 -17.37
CA GLY A 4 3.89 -1.79 -17.58
C GLY A 4 3.05 -2.07 -16.34
N GLY A 5 1.73 -2.00 -16.54
CA GLY A 5 0.75 -2.38 -15.53
C GLY A 5 0.93 -3.81 -15.01
N PHE A 6 0.95 -3.92 -13.69
CA PHE A 6 0.47 -5.05 -12.87
C PHE A 6 1.09 -6.45 -13.05
N THR A 7 2.28 -6.59 -13.65
CA THR A 7 2.96 -7.92 -13.60
C THR A 7 3.58 -8.20 -12.22
N TYR A 8 3.78 -7.17 -11.40
CA TYR A 8 4.30 -7.26 -10.05
C TYR A 8 3.52 -6.36 -9.10
N ASP A 9 3.30 -6.82 -7.87
CA ASP A 9 2.85 -5.96 -6.77
C ASP A 9 3.96 -4.96 -6.45
N ARG A 10 3.59 -3.69 -6.26
CA ARG A 10 4.53 -2.63 -5.88
C ARG A 10 4.44 -2.41 -4.37
N PHE A 11 5.51 -2.80 -3.67
CA PHE A 11 5.70 -2.48 -2.26
C PHE A 11 6.66 -1.30 -2.09
N VAL A 12 6.37 -0.41 -1.15
CA VAL A 12 7.19 0.75 -0.78
C VAL A 12 7.73 0.61 0.64
N ARG A 13 8.80 1.34 0.94
CA ARG A 13 9.40 1.39 2.26
C ARG A 13 8.57 2.20 3.27
N ASP A 14 8.04 3.34 2.83
CA ASP A 14 7.33 4.29 3.69
C ASP A 14 6.50 5.30 2.87
N ARG A 15 5.74 6.17 3.55
CA ARG A 15 4.80 7.14 2.96
C ARG A 15 5.47 8.13 2.01
N SER A 16 6.75 8.44 2.17
CA SER A 16 7.44 9.38 1.28
C SER A 16 7.53 8.90 -0.18
N PHE A 17 7.25 7.61 -0.44
CA PHE A 17 7.19 7.03 -1.79
C PHE A 17 5.78 6.98 -2.39
N CYS A 18 4.76 7.37 -1.62
CA CYS A 18 3.37 7.44 -2.07
C CYS A 18 3.04 8.84 -2.60
N ASP A 19 1.94 8.94 -3.35
CA ASP A 19 1.39 10.25 -3.70
C ASP A 19 1.00 11.04 -2.44
N PRO A 20 1.03 12.39 -2.46
CA PRO A 20 0.77 13.21 -1.27
C PRO A 20 -0.58 12.94 -0.59
N THR A 21 -1.59 12.53 -1.38
CA THR A 21 -2.95 12.21 -0.92
C THR A 21 -3.10 10.79 -0.40
N GLN A 22 -2.10 9.93 -0.64
CA GLN A 22 -2.15 8.52 -0.27
C GLN A 22 -1.55 8.25 1.11
N VAL A 23 -1.94 7.12 1.69
CA VAL A 23 -1.38 6.58 2.93
C VAL A 23 -0.80 5.19 2.69
N THR A 24 0.07 4.75 3.59
CA THR A 24 0.66 3.42 3.57
C THR A 24 -0.19 2.42 4.33
N SER A 25 -0.50 1.29 3.69
CA SER A 25 -1.12 0.12 4.33
C SER A 25 -0.15 -1.06 4.32
N ASN A 26 -0.12 -1.85 5.40
CA ASN A 26 0.72 -3.02 5.51
C ASN A 26 0.46 -4.00 4.36
N ALA A 27 1.53 -4.53 3.79
CA ALA A 27 1.47 -5.48 2.69
C ALA A 27 2.03 -6.82 3.15
N PHE A 28 1.14 -7.82 3.20
CA PHE A 28 1.46 -9.17 3.58
C PHE A 28 1.39 -10.09 2.37
N VAL A 29 2.35 -11.01 2.27
CA VAL A 29 2.36 -12.06 1.24
C VAL A 29 2.65 -13.41 1.88
N PRO A 30 2.10 -14.50 1.35
CA PRO A 30 2.40 -15.83 1.84
C PRO A 30 3.82 -16.23 1.44
N THR A 31 4.59 -16.66 2.43
CA THR A 31 5.91 -17.26 2.26
C THR A 31 5.87 -18.72 2.69
N ARG A 32 6.96 -19.45 2.46
CA ARG A 32 7.03 -20.88 2.81
C ARG A 32 6.84 -21.14 4.31
N ASP A 33 7.31 -20.21 5.13
CA ASP A 33 7.39 -20.38 6.58
C ASP A 33 6.31 -19.55 7.31
N ASP A 34 5.82 -18.45 6.71
CA ASP A 34 4.81 -17.56 7.29
C ASP A 34 3.75 -17.15 6.25
N PRO A 35 2.46 -17.43 6.49
CA PRO A 35 1.38 -17.13 5.54
C PRO A 35 1.03 -15.62 5.45
N GLU A 36 1.45 -14.80 6.41
CA GLU A 36 1.17 -13.36 6.50
C GLU A 36 2.47 -12.58 6.76
N CYS A 37 3.47 -12.80 5.90
CA CYS A 37 4.77 -12.18 6.06
C CYS A 37 4.71 -10.72 5.62
N LEU A 38 5.05 -9.78 6.52
CA LEU A 38 5.11 -8.36 6.20
C LEU A 38 6.30 -8.08 5.28
N VAL A 39 6.03 -7.77 4.02
CA VAL A 39 7.07 -7.44 3.03
C VAL A 39 7.25 -5.94 2.82
N GLY A 40 6.32 -5.11 3.30
CA GLY A 40 6.42 -3.67 3.24
C GLY A 40 5.05 -3.00 3.29
N TYR A 41 4.90 -1.92 2.52
CA TYR A 41 3.66 -1.15 2.47
C TYR A 41 3.15 -0.99 1.03
N ARG A 42 1.84 -0.87 0.90
CA ARG A 42 1.17 -0.44 -0.34
C ARG A 42 0.61 0.97 -0.14
N CYS A 43 0.74 1.79 -1.16
CA CYS A 43 0.08 3.08 -1.19
C CYS A 43 -1.40 2.85 -1.51
N ILE A 44 -2.27 3.29 -0.61
CA ILE A 44 -3.72 3.22 -0.78
C ILE A 44 -4.28 4.64 -0.77
N ASP A 45 -5.36 4.84 -1.52
CA ASP A 45 -6.16 6.06 -1.40
C ASP A 45 -7.00 5.92 -0.13
N PRO A 46 -6.80 6.78 0.90
CA PRO A 46 -7.65 6.75 2.07
C PRO A 46 -9.06 7.12 1.64
N GLY A 47 -10.02 6.22 1.87
CA GLY A 47 -11.44 6.46 1.61
C GLY A 47 -11.95 7.72 2.32
N ARG A 48 -13.10 8.24 1.90
CA ARG A 48 -13.72 9.46 2.47
C ARG A 48 -13.92 9.36 4.00
N ASP A 49 -14.11 8.14 4.49
CA ASP A 49 -14.24 7.80 5.91
C ASP A 49 -12.99 8.09 6.76
N TRP A 50 -11.80 8.16 6.15
CA TRP A 50 -10.56 8.48 6.87
C TRP A 50 -10.45 9.95 7.29
N PHE A 51 -11.17 10.85 6.61
CA PHE A 51 -11.13 12.28 6.90
C PHE A 51 -12.21 12.73 7.89
N GLY A 52 -13.04 11.81 8.40
CA GLY A 52 -13.99 12.11 9.47
C GLY A 52 -14.89 13.31 9.16
N ASP A 53 -15.71 13.20 8.10
CA ASP A 53 -17.00 13.89 8.13
C ASP A 53 -17.89 13.10 9.11
N ASP A 54 -17.64 13.33 10.40
CA ASP A 54 -18.59 13.06 11.48
C ASP A 54 -19.63 14.20 11.39
N GLU A 55 -20.75 13.95 10.72
CA GLU A 55 -21.91 14.85 10.66
C GLU A 55 -22.80 14.66 11.90
#